data_AF-A0A1M2V464-F1
#
_entry.id   AF-A0A1M2V464-F1
#
_cell.length_a   1.000
_cell.length_b   1.000
_cell.length_c   1.000
_cell.angle_alpha   90.00
_cell.angle_beta   90.00
_cell.angle_gamma   90.00
#
_symmetry.space_group_name_H-M   'P 1'
#
loop_
_entity.id
_entity.type
_entity.pdbx_description
1 polymer ?
#
loop_
_entity_poly.entity_id
_entity_poly.type
_entity_poly.pdbx_seq_one_letter_code
_entity_poly.pdbx_strand_id
1 'polypeptide(L)'
;MPHLPQTTLGPDPEQCDRFADSLSSAAATEAVVQDIERLQKNIDVINDLFDKVARPLLKFDIQYFGRADHTSALSPQWNVFPKRFNAYVDNSRDSAAAASRIMHLYATTVLDRVKDMNCNVTSLVKEIEHFKEKVQKHIVVAKTVRGNFSEIAADIKEFKEIVQITIDLESITGPLSEDITKAVGNIQLLEQKVSK
;
A
#
# COMPACT_ATOMS: atom_id res chain seq x y z
N MET A 1 12.84 57.64 24.69
CA MET A 1 12.07 56.73 23.81
C MET A 1 12.74 55.36 23.87
N PRO A 2 12.07 54.30 24.34
CA PRO A 2 12.64 52.96 24.39
C PRO A 2 12.59 52.31 23.01
N HIS A 3 13.72 51.77 22.55
CA HIS A 3 13.80 50.94 21.35
C HIS A 3 13.20 49.56 21.63
N LEU A 4 12.16 49.18 20.87
CA LEU A 4 11.63 47.81 20.88
C LEU A 4 12.58 46.87 20.11
N PRO A 5 12.83 45.65 20.60
CA PRO A 5 13.63 44.67 19.86
C PRO A 5 12.86 44.21 18.62
N GLN A 6 13.53 44.21 17.46
CA GLN A 6 13.06 43.51 16.28
C GLN A 6 13.14 42.00 16.54
N THR A 7 12.04 41.39 16.94
CA THR A 7 11.88 39.94 16.93
C THR A 7 11.72 39.50 15.47
N THR A 8 12.79 38.97 14.89
CA THR A 8 12.77 38.24 13.62
C THR A 8 11.96 36.95 13.82
N LEU A 9 10.69 37.01 13.42
CA LEU A 9 9.71 35.90 13.47
C LEU A 9 9.91 34.84 12.37
N GLY A 10 11.13 34.68 11.87
CA GLY A 10 11.47 33.70 10.85
C GLY A 10 12.54 32.72 11.36
N PRO A 11 12.52 31.45 10.92
CA PRO A 11 13.65 30.54 11.15
C PRO A 11 14.93 31.18 10.61
N ASP A 12 16.02 31.00 11.35
CA ASP A 12 17.36 31.44 10.95
C ASP A 12 17.68 30.88 9.56
N PRO A 13 18.16 31.70 8.58
CA PRO A 13 18.52 31.24 7.24
C PRO A 13 19.34 29.95 7.20
N GLU A 14 20.26 29.76 8.16
CA GLU A 14 21.05 28.53 8.29
C GLU A 14 20.21 27.27 8.61
N GLN A 15 19.05 27.43 9.24
CA GLN A 15 18.12 26.31 9.49
C GLN A 15 17.34 25.93 8.24
N CYS A 16 17.04 26.87 7.34
CA CYS A 16 16.40 26.57 6.06
C CYS A 16 17.33 25.77 5.13
N ASP A 17 18.62 26.11 5.10
CA ASP A 17 19.62 25.40 4.27
C ASP A 17 19.84 23.95 4.75
N ARG A 18 19.88 23.71 6.06
CA ARG A 18 20.03 22.35 6.62
C ARG A 18 18.83 21.42 6.32
N PHE A 19 17.61 21.97 6.22
CA PHE A 19 16.43 21.19 5.85
C PHE A 19 16.45 20.79 4.37
N ALA A 20 16.92 21.68 3.49
CA ALA A 20 17.09 21.40 2.07
C ALA A 20 18.19 20.35 1.83
N ASP A 21 19.31 20.42 2.56
CA ASP A 21 20.41 19.46 2.45
C ASP A 21 20.04 18.05 2.94
N SER A 22 19.20 17.95 3.97
CA SER A 22 18.71 16.66 4.51
C SER A 22 17.81 15.91 3.51
N LEU A 23 16.87 16.62 2.88
CA LEU A 23 15.94 16.07 1.88
C LEU A 23 16.61 15.77 0.54
N SER A 24 17.68 16.49 0.22
CA SER A 24 18.45 16.32 -1.03
C SER A 24 19.64 15.37 -0.87
N SER A 25 19.81 14.78 0.33
CA SER A 25 20.92 13.88 0.58
C SER A 25 20.80 12.61 -0.26
N ALA A 26 21.92 12.18 -0.84
CA ALA A 26 22.00 10.92 -1.59
C ALA A 26 21.51 9.72 -0.75
N ALA A 27 21.75 9.77 0.57
CA ALA A 27 21.30 8.76 1.52
C ALA A 27 19.77 8.69 1.66
N ALA A 28 19.07 9.83 1.72
CA ALA A 28 17.61 9.85 1.75
C ALA A 28 17.00 9.32 0.46
N THR A 29 17.60 9.66 -0.69
CA THR A 29 17.18 9.15 -2.00
C THR A 29 17.39 7.63 -2.11
N GLU A 30 18.55 7.14 -1.68
CA GLU A 30 18.87 5.71 -1.71
C GLU A 30 17.93 4.89 -0.82
N ALA A 31 17.61 5.38 0.38
CA ALA A 31 16.66 4.73 1.27
C ALA A 31 15.26 4.59 0.63
N VAL A 32 14.77 5.65 -0.04
CA VAL A 32 13.48 5.61 -0.75
C VAL A 32 13.50 4.60 -1.89
N VAL A 33 14.59 4.55 -2.67
CA VAL A 33 14.75 3.56 -3.76
C VAL A 33 14.70 2.15 -3.20
N GLN A 34 15.46 1.86 -2.15
CA GLN A 34 15.48 0.53 -1.51
C GLN A 34 14.11 0.13 -0.96
N ASP A 35 13.35 1.06 -0.39
CA ASP A 35 11.99 0.79 0.09
C ASP A 35 11.02 0.50 -1.06
N ILE A 36 11.13 1.20 -2.19
CA ILE A 36 10.33 0.93 -3.40
C ILE A 36 10.65 -0.46 -3.96
N GLU A 37 11.93 -0.81 -4.09
CA GLU A 37 12.36 -2.13 -4.57
C GLU A 37 11.89 -3.25 -3.65
N ARG A 38 11.97 -3.03 -2.33
CA ARG A 38 11.46 -3.98 -1.34
C ARG A 38 9.95 -4.16 -1.46
N LEU A 39 9.20 -3.08 -1.68
CA LEU A 39 7.75 -3.13 -1.88
C LEU A 39 7.39 -3.92 -3.15
N GLN A 40 8.07 -3.65 -4.27
CA GLN A 40 7.86 -4.38 -5.52
C GLN A 40 8.12 -5.88 -5.34
N LYS A 41 9.25 -6.24 -4.72
CA LYS A 41 9.57 -7.64 -4.42
C LYS A 41 8.51 -8.30 -3.53
N ASN A 42 7.95 -7.57 -2.57
CA ASN A 42 6.88 -8.09 -1.72
C ASN A 42 5.58 -8.34 -2.52
N ILE A 43 5.22 -7.43 -3.43
CA ILE A 43 4.08 -7.60 -4.34
C ILE A 43 4.26 -8.83 -5.23
N ASP A 44 5.45 -9.01 -5.80
CA ASP A 44 5.76 -10.17 -6.65
C ASP A 44 5.64 -11.48 -5.88
N VAL A 45 6.17 -11.53 -4.65
CA VAL A 45 6.04 -12.70 -3.77
C VAL A 45 4.59 -12.98 -3.41
N ILE A 46 3.79 -11.95 -3.17
CA ILE A 46 2.35 -12.10 -2.89
C ILE A 46 1.61 -12.67 -4.11
N ASN A 47 1.89 -12.17 -5.31
CA ASN A 47 1.30 -12.67 -6.54
C ASN A 47 1.69 -14.14 -6.82
N ASP A 48 2.95 -14.50 -6.61
CA ASP A 48 3.40 -15.90 -6.70
C ASP A 48 2.68 -16.81 -5.69
N LEU A 49 2.41 -16.33 -4.47
CA LEU A 49 1.62 -17.08 -3.49
C LEU A 49 0.17 -17.27 -3.93
N PHE A 50 -0.46 -16.26 -4.55
CA PHE A 50 -1.78 -16.41 -5.14
C PHE A 50 -1.82 -17.53 -6.18
N ASP A 51 -0.84 -17.57 -7.08
CA ASP A 51 -0.74 -18.59 -8.12
C ASP A 51 -0.49 -20.00 -7.55
N LYS A 52 0.34 -20.11 -6.52
CA LYS A 52 0.66 -21.38 -5.85
C LYS A 52 -0.53 -22.00 -5.13
N VAL A 53 -1.50 -21.20 -4.70
CA VAL A 53 -2.75 -21.68 -4.09
C VAL A 53 -3.79 -22.04 -5.16
N ALA A 54 -3.84 -21.28 -6.27
CA ALA A 54 -4.87 -21.44 -7.29
C ALA A 54 -4.89 -22.86 -7.91
N ARG A 55 -3.71 -23.43 -8.19
CA ARG A 55 -3.61 -24.75 -8.86
C ARG A 55 -4.12 -25.91 -7.98
N PRO A 56 -3.69 -26.08 -6.71
CA PRO A 56 -4.24 -27.12 -5.83
C PRO A 56 -5.76 -27.01 -5.66
N LEU A 57 -6.29 -25.79 -5.48
CA LEU A 57 -7.74 -25.59 -5.34
C LEU A 57 -8.50 -25.99 -6.61
N LEU A 58 -7.98 -25.65 -7.80
CA LEU A 58 -8.58 -26.07 -9.06
C LEU A 58 -8.57 -27.60 -9.21
N LYS A 59 -7.47 -28.27 -8.86
CA LYS A 59 -7.40 -29.74 -8.89
C LYS A 59 -8.44 -30.35 -7.94
N PHE A 60 -8.57 -29.79 -6.73
CA PHE A 60 -9.57 -30.21 -5.76
C PHE A 60 -10.99 -30.07 -6.32
N ASP A 61 -11.31 -28.90 -6.89
CA ASP A 61 -12.65 -28.66 -7.46
C ASP A 61 -12.98 -29.64 -8.59
N ILE A 62 -12.02 -29.89 -9.49
CA ILE A 62 -12.19 -30.85 -10.59
C ILE A 62 -12.45 -32.26 -10.06
N GLN A 63 -11.79 -32.66 -8.98
CA GLN A 63 -11.89 -34.01 -8.43
C GLN A 63 -13.20 -34.24 -7.65
N TYR A 64 -13.68 -33.25 -6.89
CA TYR A 64 -14.80 -33.44 -5.95
C TYR A 64 -16.13 -32.83 -6.42
N PHE A 65 -16.11 -31.72 -7.18
CA PHE A 65 -17.32 -31.04 -7.65
C PHE A 65 -17.56 -31.18 -9.17
N GLY A 66 -16.58 -31.71 -9.90
CA GLY A 66 -16.63 -31.79 -11.34
C GLY A 66 -16.82 -30.42 -11.99
N ARG A 67 -17.63 -30.33 -13.05
CA ARG A 67 -17.94 -29.05 -13.73
C ARG A 67 -19.32 -28.47 -13.39
N ALA A 68 -20.12 -29.13 -12.55
CA ALA A 68 -21.56 -28.87 -12.46
C ALA A 68 -21.99 -28.06 -11.22
N ASP A 69 -21.27 -28.16 -10.11
CA ASP A 69 -21.55 -27.36 -8.91
C ASP A 69 -20.40 -26.38 -8.65
N HIS A 70 -20.64 -25.11 -8.95
CA HIS A 70 -19.68 -24.03 -8.77
C HIS A 70 -19.89 -23.26 -7.46
N THR A 71 -20.96 -23.53 -6.72
CA THR A 71 -21.30 -22.74 -5.53
C THR A 71 -20.42 -23.09 -4.34
N SER A 72 -19.99 -24.36 -4.26
CA SER A 72 -19.06 -24.85 -3.21
C SER A 72 -17.60 -24.91 -3.67
N ALA A 73 -17.31 -24.56 -4.92
CA ALA A 73 -15.97 -24.64 -5.50
C ALA A 73 -15.03 -23.58 -4.90
N LEU A 74 -13.82 -23.99 -4.52
CA LEU A 74 -12.85 -23.15 -3.82
C LEU A 74 -12.06 -22.25 -4.78
N SER A 75 -11.72 -22.74 -5.98
CA SER A 75 -10.91 -22.01 -6.96
C SER A 75 -11.59 -20.73 -7.47
N PRO A 76 -12.89 -20.72 -7.83
CA PRO A 76 -13.57 -19.49 -8.23
C PRO A 76 -13.56 -18.41 -7.12
N GLN A 77 -13.75 -18.82 -5.87
CA GLN A 77 -13.71 -17.92 -4.71
C GLN A 77 -12.30 -17.35 -4.51
N TRP A 78 -11.27 -18.21 -4.60
CA TRP A 78 -9.87 -17.79 -4.48
C TRP A 78 -9.46 -16.75 -5.53
N ASN A 79 -9.90 -16.92 -6.78
CA ASN A 79 -9.50 -16.08 -7.91
C ASN A 79 -10.00 -14.62 -7.81
N VAL A 80 -10.83 -14.29 -6.82
CA VAL A 80 -11.25 -12.92 -6.52
C VAL A 80 -10.18 -12.15 -5.75
N PHE A 81 -9.43 -12.80 -4.86
CA PHE A 81 -8.42 -12.16 -4.01
C PHE A 81 -7.26 -11.52 -4.79
N PRO A 82 -6.58 -12.18 -5.75
CA PRO A 82 -5.50 -11.54 -6.49
C PRO A 82 -5.96 -10.31 -7.28
N LYS A 83 -7.22 -10.32 -7.76
CA LYS A 83 -7.80 -9.16 -8.46
C LYS A 83 -7.99 -7.97 -7.51
N ARG A 84 -8.58 -8.22 -6.32
CA ARG A 84 -8.75 -7.19 -5.29
C ARG A 84 -7.41 -6.66 -4.78
N PHE A 85 -6.46 -7.56 -4.50
CA PHE A 85 -5.12 -7.19 -4.06
C PHE A 85 -4.43 -6.26 -5.06
N ASN A 86 -4.38 -6.64 -6.34
CA ASN A 86 -3.74 -5.83 -7.38
C ASN A 86 -4.46 -4.49 -7.59
N ALA A 87 -5.79 -4.45 -7.51
CA ALA A 87 -6.53 -3.18 -7.53
C ALA A 87 -6.15 -2.25 -6.37
N TYR A 88 -5.91 -2.79 -5.16
CA TYR A 88 -5.45 -1.99 -4.02
C TYR A 88 -4.00 -1.52 -4.18
N VAL A 89 -3.13 -2.35 -4.78
CA VAL A 89 -1.75 -1.96 -5.13
C VAL A 89 -1.77 -0.80 -6.15
N ASP A 90 -2.57 -0.90 -7.20
CA ASP A 90 -2.69 0.16 -8.22
C ASP A 90 -3.22 1.46 -7.60
N ASN A 91 -4.27 1.39 -6.78
CA ASN A 91 -4.80 2.56 -6.07
C ASN A 91 -3.76 3.20 -5.13
N SER A 92 -2.96 2.38 -4.44
CA SER A 92 -1.86 2.85 -3.61
C SER A 92 -0.82 3.61 -4.44
N ARG A 93 -0.40 3.03 -5.56
CA ARG A 93 0.59 3.61 -6.48
C ARG A 93 0.10 4.94 -7.04
N ASP A 94 -1.14 4.99 -7.52
CA ASP A 94 -1.71 6.18 -8.12
C ASP A 94 -1.87 7.31 -7.10
N SER A 95 -2.26 6.98 -5.87
CA SER A 95 -2.31 7.93 -4.74
C SER A 95 -0.93 8.48 -4.39
N ALA A 96 0.09 7.61 -4.30
CA ALA A 96 1.46 8.01 -4.02
C ALA A 96 2.03 8.92 -5.14
N ALA A 97 1.77 8.58 -6.41
CA ALA A 97 2.17 9.39 -7.55
C ALA A 97 1.46 10.76 -7.58
N ALA A 98 0.18 10.81 -7.20
CA ALA A 98 -0.55 12.07 -7.05
C ALA A 98 0.02 12.94 -5.91
N ALA A 99 0.27 12.35 -4.74
CA ALA A 99 0.87 13.04 -3.60
C ALA A 99 2.27 13.58 -3.94
N SER A 100 3.11 12.76 -4.58
CA SER A 100 4.46 13.16 -5.02
C SER A 100 4.40 14.35 -6.00
N ARG A 101 3.49 14.32 -6.98
CA ARG A 101 3.28 15.44 -7.91
C ARG A 101 2.87 16.73 -7.18
N ILE A 102 2.02 16.64 -6.16
CA ILE A 102 1.60 17.80 -5.36
C ILE A 102 2.77 18.35 -4.54
N MET A 103 3.55 17.47 -3.90
CA MET A 103 4.74 17.88 -3.14
C MET A 103 5.77 18.56 -4.04
N HIS A 104 6.02 18.00 -5.22
CA HIS A 104 6.94 18.58 -6.19
C HIS A 104 6.43 19.95 -6.69
N LEU A 105 5.16 20.03 -7.10
CA LEU A 105 4.56 21.30 -7.53
C LEU A 105 4.63 22.36 -6.43
N TYR A 106 4.40 21.99 -5.18
CA TYR A 106 4.52 22.90 -4.05
C TYR A 106 5.96 23.39 -3.85
N ALA A 107 6.94 22.49 -3.89
CA ALA A 107 8.36 22.86 -3.81
C ALA A 107 8.73 23.84 -4.94
N THR A 108 8.40 23.52 -6.19
CA THR A 108 8.80 24.34 -7.35
C THR A 108 8.03 25.64 -7.50
N THR A 109 6.78 25.70 -7.03
CA THR A 109 5.90 26.86 -7.26
C THR A 109 5.86 27.80 -6.08
N VAL A 110 5.90 27.25 -4.85
CA VAL A 110 5.78 28.03 -3.63
C VAL A 110 7.16 28.31 -3.06
N LEU A 111 7.98 27.29 -2.80
CA LEU A 111 9.27 27.47 -2.14
C LEU A 111 10.28 28.21 -3.04
N ASP A 112 10.38 27.83 -4.31
CA ASP A 112 11.33 28.49 -5.23
C ASP A 112 10.95 29.94 -5.55
N ARG A 113 9.66 30.28 -5.47
CA ARG A 113 9.14 31.63 -5.78
C ARG A 113 8.90 32.50 -4.54
N VAL A 114 9.12 31.99 -3.32
CA VAL A 114 8.99 32.78 -2.09
C VAL A 114 9.89 34.02 -2.10
N LYS A 115 11.07 33.95 -2.74
CA LYS A 115 11.98 35.10 -2.88
C LYS A 115 11.44 36.17 -3.84
N ASP A 116 10.66 35.78 -4.85
CA ASP A 116 10.07 36.68 -5.86
C ASP A 116 8.70 37.22 -5.44
N MET A 117 7.99 36.46 -4.59
CA MET A 117 6.80 36.93 -3.91
C MET A 117 7.22 37.90 -2.81
N ASN A 118 7.30 39.20 -3.12
CA ASN A 118 7.59 40.35 -2.23
C ASN A 118 6.87 40.35 -0.84
N CYS A 119 7.08 39.33 -0.03
CA CYS A 119 6.52 39.08 1.30
C CYS A 119 5.01 39.39 1.44
N ASN A 120 4.16 39.04 0.47
CA ASN A 120 2.71 38.99 0.75
C ASN A 120 2.42 37.75 1.60
N VAL A 121 2.70 37.87 2.89
CA VAL A 121 2.53 36.84 3.91
C VAL A 121 1.11 36.27 3.86
N THR A 122 0.09 37.09 3.59
CA THR A 122 -1.31 36.65 3.49
C THR A 122 -1.53 35.68 2.34
N SER A 123 -0.92 35.90 1.16
CA SER A 123 -1.01 34.98 0.03
C SER A 123 -0.25 33.68 0.30
N LEU A 124 0.92 33.76 0.94
CA LEU A 124 1.71 32.59 1.32
C LEU A 124 0.96 31.71 2.34
N VAL A 125 0.35 32.32 3.36
CA VAL A 125 -0.46 31.62 4.36
C VAL A 125 -1.65 30.90 3.70
N LYS A 126 -2.34 31.55 2.75
CA LYS A 126 -3.43 30.92 2.00
C LYS A 126 -2.96 29.72 1.18
N GLU A 127 -1.80 29.83 0.53
CA GLU A 127 -1.25 28.74 -0.27
C GLU A 127 -0.80 27.55 0.60
N ILE A 128 -0.22 27.83 1.79
CA ILE A 128 0.14 26.81 2.78
C ILE A 128 -1.11 26.07 3.28
N GLU A 129 -2.18 26.78 3.61
CA GLU A 129 -3.44 26.13 4.04
C GLU A 129 -4.03 25.29 2.90
N HIS A 130 -4.01 25.77 1.65
CA HIS A 130 -4.48 24.99 0.51
C HIS A 130 -3.63 23.73 0.27
N PHE A 131 -2.31 23.82 0.45
CA PHE A 131 -1.42 22.67 0.41
C PHE A 131 -1.74 21.66 1.51
N LYS A 132 -1.95 22.13 2.74
CA LYS A 132 -2.33 21.29 3.88
C LYS A 132 -3.64 20.55 3.63
N GLU A 133 -4.65 21.21 3.06
CA GLU A 133 -5.91 20.55 2.66
C GLU A 133 -5.66 19.44 1.62
N LYS A 134 -4.81 19.67 0.63
CA LYS A 134 -4.44 18.64 -0.37
C LYS A 134 -3.72 17.46 0.29
N VAL A 135 -2.75 17.72 1.18
CA VAL A 135 -2.04 16.67 1.92
C VAL A 135 -3.02 15.86 2.79
N GLN A 136 -3.96 16.52 3.47
CA GLN A 136 -4.98 15.84 4.28
C GLN A 136 -5.85 14.89 3.43
N LYS A 137 -6.24 15.29 2.21
CA LYS A 137 -6.97 14.40 1.30
C LYS A 137 -6.17 13.13 0.97
N HIS A 138 -4.87 13.25 0.69
CA HIS A 138 -4.02 12.09 0.42
C HIS A 138 -3.80 11.21 1.66
N ILE A 139 -3.74 11.78 2.86
CA ILE A 139 -3.71 11.02 4.12
C ILE A 139 -4.98 10.17 4.27
N VAL A 140 -6.15 10.72 3.96
CA VAL A 140 -7.41 9.96 4.00
C VAL A 140 -7.38 8.80 3.02
N VAL A 141 -6.97 9.04 1.76
CA VAL A 141 -6.84 7.97 0.75
C VAL A 141 -5.85 6.88 1.20
N ALA A 142 -4.70 7.26 1.74
CA ALA A 142 -3.71 6.30 2.25
C ALA A 142 -4.27 5.44 3.40
N LYS A 143 -5.05 6.04 4.31
CA LYS A 143 -5.75 5.30 5.37
C LYS A 143 -6.78 4.32 4.80
N THR A 144 -7.55 4.73 3.80
CA THR A 144 -8.51 3.85 3.12
C THR A 144 -7.81 2.67 2.45
N VAL A 145 -6.73 2.92 1.69
CA VAL A 145 -5.95 1.85 1.05
C VAL A 145 -5.39 0.87 2.08
N ARG A 146 -4.87 1.37 3.22
CA ARG A 146 -4.42 0.50 4.32
C ARG A 146 -5.55 -0.33 4.91
N GLY A 147 -6.74 0.26 5.08
CA GLY A 147 -7.94 -0.44 5.52
C GLY A 147 -8.31 -1.58 4.57
N ASN A 148 -8.27 -1.33 3.26
CA ASN A 148 -8.56 -2.33 2.24
C ASN A 148 -7.59 -3.53 2.28
N PHE A 149 -6.30 -3.30 2.53
CA PHE A 149 -5.33 -4.39 2.71
C PHE A 149 -5.59 -5.20 3.99
N SER A 150 -6.06 -4.54 5.05
CA SER A 150 -6.46 -5.24 6.30
C SER A 150 -7.72 -6.09 6.10
N GLU A 151 -8.68 -5.57 5.33
CA GLU A 151 -9.92 -6.28 4.98
C GLU A 151 -9.63 -7.54 4.17
N ILE A 152 -8.85 -7.43 3.08
CA ILE A 152 -8.52 -8.62 2.27
C ILE A 152 -7.69 -9.64 3.05
N ALA A 153 -6.83 -9.23 3.99
CA ALA A 153 -6.14 -10.16 4.88
C ALA A 153 -7.13 -10.94 5.78
N ALA A 154 -8.15 -10.27 6.31
CA ALA A 154 -9.21 -10.90 7.09
C ALA A 154 -10.03 -11.88 6.23
N ASP A 155 -10.40 -11.49 5.01
CA ASP A 155 -11.15 -12.35 4.10
C ASP A 155 -10.34 -13.58 3.67
N ILE A 156 -9.03 -13.44 3.43
CA ILE A 156 -8.12 -14.56 3.14
C ILE A 156 -8.04 -15.52 4.33
N LYS A 157 -8.05 -14.98 5.56
CA LYS A 157 -8.06 -15.80 6.78
C LYS A 157 -9.38 -16.59 6.90
N GLU A 158 -10.52 -15.96 6.67
CA GLU A 158 -11.82 -16.64 6.66
C GLU A 158 -11.86 -17.72 5.57
N PHE A 159 -11.35 -17.42 4.38
CA PHE A 159 -11.26 -18.40 3.29
C PHE A 159 -10.37 -19.60 3.66
N LYS A 160 -9.27 -19.40 4.39
CA LYS A 160 -8.44 -20.49 4.92
C LYS A 160 -9.25 -21.45 5.80
N GLU A 161 -10.13 -20.90 6.64
CA GLU A 161 -10.99 -21.70 7.51
C GLU A 161 -12.01 -22.50 6.69
N ILE A 162 -12.60 -21.89 5.66
CA ILE A 162 -13.47 -22.59 4.71
C ILE A 162 -12.72 -23.75 4.04
N VAL A 163 -11.52 -23.49 3.51
CA VAL A 163 -10.68 -24.52 2.87
C VAL A 163 -10.45 -25.69 3.84
N GLN A 164 -10.07 -25.42 5.10
CA GLN A 164 -9.83 -26.46 6.09
C GLN A 164 -11.09 -27.30 6.36
N ILE A 165 -12.25 -26.65 6.56
CA ILE A 165 -13.52 -27.34 6.80
C ILE A 165 -13.89 -28.22 5.60
N THR A 166 -13.75 -27.72 4.37
CA THR A 166 -14.06 -28.48 3.16
C THR A 166 -13.14 -29.69 3.02
N ILE A 167 -11.86 -29.56 3.33
CA ILE A 167 -10.89 -30.67 3.30
C ILE A 167 -11.26 -31.76 4.31
N ASP A 168 -11.61 -31.35 5.53
CA ASP A 168 -11.95 -32.27 6.62
C ASP A 168 -13.23 -33.06 6.29
N LEU A 169 -14.22 -32.41 5.66
CA LEU A 169 -15.46 -33.06 5.22
C LEU A 169 -15.23 -34.07 4.08
N GLU A 170 -14.38 -33.73 3.11
CA GLU A 170 -14.12 -34.59 1.94
C GLU A 170 -13.09 -35.70 2.19
N SER A 171 -12.50 -35.75 3.39
CA SER A 171 -11.52 -36.78 3.80
C SER A 171 -10.40 -36.98 2.77
N ILE A 172 -9.77 -35.88 2.34
CA ILE A 172 -8.79 -35.90 1.25
C ILE A 172 -7.59 -36.79 1.61
N THR A 173 -7.28 -37.75 0.73
CA THR A 173 -6.13 -38.66 0.87
C THR A 173 -5.22 -38.62 -0.36
N GLY A 174 -3.99 -39.13 -0.22
CA GLY A 174 -3.04 -39.28 -1.31
C GLY A 174 -2.39 -37.96 -1.77
N PRO A 175 -1.87 -37.89 -3.02
CA PRO A 175 -1.08 -36.76 -3.51
C PRO A 175 -1.79 -35.40 -3.46
N LEU A 176 -3.13 -35.38 -3.54
CA LEU A 176 -3.90 -34.15 -3.43
C LEU A 176 -3.85 -33.56 -2.01
N SER A 177 -3.78 -34.41 -0.97
CA SER A 177 -3.67 -33.98 0.43
C SER A 177 -2.39 -33.17 0.68
N GLU A 178 -1.28 -33.58 0.08
CA GLU A 178 -0.01 -32.84 0.15
C GLU A 178 -0.07 -31.50 -0.59
N ASP A 179 -0.62 -31.49 -1.82
CA ASP A 179 -0.78 -30.28 -2.62
C ASP A 179 -1.66 -29.25 -1.91
N ILE A 180 -2.73 -29.72 -1.27
CA ILE A 180 -3.66 -28.89 -0.51
C ILE A 180 -3.04 -28.40 0.80
N THR A 181 -2.29 -29.23 1.52
CA THR A 181 -1.56 -28.81 2.72
C THR A 181 -0.55 -27.70 2.38
N LYS A 182 0.16 -27.82 1.24
CA LYS A 182 1.02 -26.75 0.73
C LYS A 182 0.23 -25.49 0.39
N ALA A 183 -0.95 -25.63 -0.20
CA ALA A 183 -1.84 -24.49 -0.49
C ALA A 183 -2.25 -23.77 0.81
N VAL A 184 -2.69 -24.50 1.84
CA VAL A 184 -3.03 -23.91 3.15
C VAL A 184 -1.83 -23.19 3.77
N GLY A 185 -0.63 -23.78 3.69
CA GLY A 185 0.60 -23.11 4.13
C GLY A 185 0.89 -21.82 3.36
N ASN A 186 0.65 -21.81 2.05
CA ASN A 186 0.77 -20.60 1.23
C ASN A 186 -0.28 -19.55 1.57
N ILE A 187 -1.53 -19.95 1.88
CA ILE A 187 -2.58 -19.04 2.36
C ILE A 187 -2.16 -18.38 3.68
N GLN A 188 -1.58 -19.14 4.61
CA GLN A 188 -1.08 -18.59 5.88
C GLN A 188 0.09 -17.60 5.67
N LEU A 189 1.01 -17.91 4.75
CA LEU A 189 2.10 -16.99 4.42
C LEU A 189 1.58 -15.72 3.74
N LEU A 190 0.57 -15.85 2.89
CA LEU A 190 -0.11 -14.74 2.23
C LEU A 190 -0.79 -13.82 3.25
N GLU A 191 -1.57 -14.38 4.19
CA GLU A 191 -2.19 -13.66 5.31
C GLU A 191 -1.16 -12.79 6.03
N GLN A 192 0.00 -13.36 6.39
CA GLN A 192 1.07 -12.64 7.07
C GLN A 192 1.73 -11.53 6.24
N LYS A 193 1.78 -11.70 4.91
CA LYS A 193 2.42 -10.73 4.01
C LYS A 193 1.50 -9.57 3.64
N VAL A 194 0.21 -9.84 3.49
CA VAL A 194 -0.80 -8.82 3.18
C VAL A 194 -1.13 -7.96 4.40
N SER A 195 -0.98 -8.50 5.61
CA SER A 195 -1.24 -7.78 6.87
C SER A 195 -0.13 -6.81 7.31
N LYS A 196 1.04 -6.82 6.65
CA LYS A 196 2.21 -6.00 7.01
C LYS A 196 2.30 -4.77 6.13
#